data_AF-A0A960XHR9-F1
#
_entry.id   AF-A0A960XHR9-F1
#
_cell.length_a   1.000
_cell.length_b   1.000
_cell.length_c   1.000
_cell.angle_alpha   90.00
_cell.angle_beta   90.00
_cell.angle_gamma   90.00
#
_symmetry.space_group_name_H-M   'P 1'
#
loop_
_entity.id
_entity.type
_entity.pdbx_description
1 polymer ?
#
loop_
_entity_poly.entity_id
_entity_poly.type
_entity_poly.pdbx_seq_one_letter_code
_entity_poly.pdbx_strand_id
1 'polypeptide(L)'
;FRIPLAAGTDKMSERIPVGSSRLYVKVEGRHDFDAWIDGVKAGNGFITNGPMLTFSVDGHASGEVLDFKKSRRVTATSTARSLHPFSRLQILVNSRVVAEVRNPTRNEDGIYEASINFPIELAESSWIASRVASTPGVDEAILPRRMTVFAHANPVYFLEDGKPVRVEESIDYLKLYLQYTQHWFRTAANFETPVEKRDALQLTERALEIYQGL
;
A
#
# COMPACT_ATOMS: atom_id res chain seq x y z
N PHE A 1 6.04 3.29 13.78
CA PHE A 1 5.20 2.09 13.59
C PHE A 1 5.02 1.87 12.09
N ARG A 2 4.93 0.63 11.64
CA ARG A 2 4.65 0.27 10.23
C ARG A 2 3.22 -0.25 10.19
N ILE A 3 2.41 0.25 9.27
CA ILE A 3 1.00 -0.13 9.15
C ILE A 3 0.87 -1.03 7.92
N PRO A 4 0.63 -2.34 8.10
CA PRO A 4 0.33 -3.22 6.99
C PRO A 4 -0.91 -2.78 6.22
N LEU A 5 -0.89 -2.98 4.90
CA LEU A 5 -2.07 -2.79 4.06
C LEU A 5 -3.15 -3.82 4.42
N ALA A 6 -4.39 -3.35 4.48
CA ALA A 6 -5.58 -4.18 4.57
C ALA A 6 -6.60 -3.72 3.54
N ALA A 7 -7.39 -4.65 3.01
CA ALA A 7 -8.48 -4.37 2.09
C ALA A 7 -9.64 -5.31 2.35
N GLY A 8 -10.85 -4.76 2.26
CA GLY A 8 -12.10 -5.50 2.35
C GLY A 8 -13.10 -4.94 1.35
N THR A 9 -14.06 -5.77 0.97
CA THR A 9 -15.08 -5.45 -0.04
C THR A 9 -16.05 -4.36 0.39
N ASP A 10 -16.28 -4.21 1.70
CA ASP A 10 -17.32 -3.31 2.22
C ASP A 10 -18.68 -3.58 1.52
N LYS A 11 -19.13 -4.86 1.59
CA LYS A 11 -20.36 -5.30 0.91
C LYS A 11 -21.58 -4.73 1.62
N MET A 12 -22.21 -3.75 0.99
CA MET A 12 -23.44 -3.10 1.48
C MET A 12 -24.70 -3.48 0.68
N SER A 13 -24.57 -4.24 -0.41
CA SER A 13 -25.70 -4.70 -1.23
C SER A 13 -25.32 -5.89 -2.12
N GLU A 14 -26.31 -6.45 -2.81
CA GLU A 14 -26.12 -7.54 -3.78
C GLU A 14 -25.36 -7.12 -5.04
N ARG A 15 -25.19 -5.81 -5.27
CA ARG A 15 -24.46 -5.27 -6.44
C ARG A 15 -22.94 -5.35 -6.29
N ILE A 16 -22.44 -5.74 -5.12
CA ILE A 16 -21.02 -5.84 -4.82
C ILE A 16 -20.70 -7.31 -4.49
N PRO A 17 -20.00 -8.02 -5.39
CA PRO A 17 -19.55 -9.38 -5.12
C PRO A 17 -18.62 -9.43 -3.91
N VAL A 18 -18.79 -10.44 -3.06
CA VAL A 18 -17.86 -10.72 -1.96
C VAL A 18 -16.46 -10.97 -2.55
N GLY A 19 -15.45 -10.33 -1.96
CA GLY A 19 -14.08 -10.43 -2.42
C GLY A 19 -13.72 -9.50 -3.58
N SER A 20 -14.55 -8.51 -3.93
CA SER A 20 -14.18 -7.51 -4.96
C SER A 20 -12.96 -6.68 -4.57
N SER A 21 -12.60 -6.63 -3.30
CA SER A 21 -11.33 -6.14 -2.77
C SER A 21 -10.89 -7.08 -1.67
N ARG A 22 -9.61 -7.47 -1.69
CA ARG A 22 -9.07 -8.53 -0.84
C ARG A 22 -7.60 -8.30 -0.51
N LEU A 23 -7.17 -8.86 0.62
CA LEU A 23 -5.77 -8.98 1.03
C LEU A 23 -5.36 -10.45 0.87
N TYR A 24 -4.31 -10.69 0.08
CA TYR A 24 -3.61 -11.97 0.10
C TYR A 24 -2.44 -11.88 1.06
N VAL A 25 -2.31 -12.88 1.92
CA VAL A 25 -1.24 -13.02 2.90
C VAL A 25 -0.51 -14.31 2.60
N LYS A 26 0.82 -14.24 2.51
CA LYS A 26 1.65 -15.43 2.42
C LYS A 26 1.83 -15.99 3.83
N VAL A 27 1.34 -17.21 4.03
CA VAL A 27 1.47 -17.96 5.28
C VAL A 27 2.38 -19.14 5.02
N GLU A 28 3.38 -19.33 5.88
CA GLU A 28 4.27 -20.50 5.84
C GLU A 28 3.80 -21.51 6.90
N GLY A 29 3.78 -22.80 6.55
CA GLY A 29 3.37 -23.85 7.48
C GLY A 29 1.85 -24.03 7.58
N ARG A 30 1.27 -23.83 8.78
CA ARG A 30 -0.16 -24.09 9.02
C ARG A 30 -1.02 -22.97 8.43
N HIS A 31 -2.00 -23.33 7.62
CA HIS A 31 -2.97 -22.40 7.03
C HIS A 31 -4.23 -22.29 7.91
N ASP A 32 -4.10 -21.64 9.06
CA ASP A 32 -5.22 -21.32 9.96
C ASP A 32 -5.33 -19.81 10.22
N PHE A 33 -6.38 -19.39 10.94
CA PHE A 33 -6.70 -17.97 11.14
C PHE A 33 -5.61 -17.23 11.89
N ASP A 34 -5.03 -17.84 12.92
CA ASP A 34 -3.98 -17.22 13.73
C ASP A 34 -2.72 -16.99 12.89
N ALA A 35 -2.30 -17.99 12.11
CA ALA A 35 -1.18 -17.84 11.18
C ALA A 35 -1.45 -16.77 10.10
N TRP A 36 -2.70 -16.65 9.63
CA TRP A 36 -3.10 -15.58 8.72
C TRP A 36 -3.00 -14.20 9.38
N ILE A 37 -3.50 -14.02 10.61
CA ILE A 37 -3.41 -12.77 11.36
C ILE A 37 -1.95 -12.37 11.61
N ASP A 38 -1.09 -13.32 11.94
CA ASP A 38 0.34 -13.06 12.13
C ASP A 38 1.00 -12.61 10.83
N GLY A 39 0.65 -13.22 9.69
CA GLY A 39 1.08 -12.77 8.38
C GLY A 39 0.58 -11.37 8.01
N VAL A 40 -0.67 -11.01 8.38
CA VAL A 40 -1.19 -9.64 8.23
C VAL A 40 -0.33 -8.66 9.02
N LYS A 41 -0.07 -8.95 10.31
CA LYS A 41 0.74 -8.07 11.19
C LYS A 41 2.18 -7.93 10.70
N ALA A 42 2.74 -8.99 10.12
CA ALA A 42 4.07 -8.98 9.52
C ALA A 42 4.12 -8.16 8.22
N GLY A 43 2.98 -7.85 7.59
CA GLY A 43 2.93 -7.18 6.29
C GLY A 43 3.32 -8.10 5.13
N ASN A 44 3.23 -9.42 5.30
CA ASN A 44 3.61 -10.40 4.29
C ASN A 44 2.49 -10.62 3.27
N GLY A 45 2.15 -9.59 2.50
CA GLY A 45 1.01 -9.65 1.60
C GLY A 45 0.79 -8.44 0.70
N PHE A 46 -0.24 -8.52 -0.13
CA PHE A 46 -0.66 -7.45 -1.04
C PHE A 46 -2.19 -7.36 -1.11
N ILE A 47 -2.68 -6.14 -1.34
CA ILE A 47 -4.10 -5.90 -1.59
C ILE A 47 -4.37 -5.90 -3.09
N THR A 48 -5.57 -6.33 -3.49
CA THR A 48 -5.99 -6.33 -4.89
C THR A 48 -7.51 -6.31 -5.04
N ASN A 49 -7.98 -5.79 -6.16
CA ASN A 49 -9.35 -5.95 -6.64
C ASN A 49 -9.43 -6.74 -7.97
N GLY A 50 -8.34 -7.37 -8.40
CA GLY A 50 -8.28 -8.17 -9.63
C GLY A 50 -6.87 -8.69 -9.94
N PRO A 51 -5.87 -7.82 -10.17
CA PRO A 51 -4.52 -8.23 -10.55
C PRO A 51 -3.82 -9.04 -9.46
N MET A 52 -3.20 -10.15 -9.84
CA MET A 52 -2.29 -10.90 -8.98
C MET A 52 -0.90 -10.29 -9.08
N LEU A 53 -0.32 -9.90 -7.95
CA LEU A 53 0.95 -9.19 -7.86
C LEU A 53 1.96 -10.05 -7.10
N THR A 54 3.16 -10.20 -7.67
CA THR A 54 4.34 -10.67 -6.94
C THR A 54 5.34 -9.54 -6.82
N PHE A 55 6.05 -9.50 -5.69
CA PHE A 55 7.03 -8.46 -5.41
C PHE A 55 8.09 -8.97 -4.43
N SER A 56 9.35 -8.69 -4.74
CA SER A 56 10.48 -8.91 -3.84
C SER A 56 11.60 -7.92 -4.15
N VAL A 57 12.50 -7.73 -3.17
CA VAL A 57 13.72 -6.94 -3.34
C VAL A 57 14.90 -7.77 -2.86
N ASP A 58 15.86 -8.08 -3.74
CA ASP A 58 16.94 -9.06 -3.47
C ASP A 58 16.41 -10.41 -2.94
N GLY A 59 15.20 -10.81 -3.35
CA GLY A 59 14.54 -12.01 -2.84
C GLY A 59 13.80 -11.85 -1.51
N HIS A 60 13.95 -10.72 -0.82
CA HIS A 60 13.19 -10.41 0.39
C HIS A 60 11.73 -10.08 0.06
N ALA A 61 10.82 -10.66 0.81
CA ALA A 61 9.38 -10.50 0.67
C ALA A 61 8.86 -9.25 1.38
N SER A 62 7.66 -8.83 0.99
CA SER A 62 6.90 -7.77 1.65
C SER A 62 6.87 -7.95 3.17
N GLY A 63 7.01 -6.84 3.90
CA GLY A 63 7.04 -6.82 5.37
C GLY A 63 8.43 -6.97 5.97
N GLU A 64 9.39 -7.54 5.23
CA GLU A 64 10.77 -7.67 5.70
C GLU A 64 11.47 -6.32 5.86
N VAL A 65 12.41 -6.29 6.82
CA VAL A 65 13.13 -5.09 7.24
C VAL A 65 14.60 -5.41 7.32
N LEU A 66 15.38 -4.66 6.57
CA LEU A 66 16.80 -4.85 6.43
C LEU A 66 17.54 -3.60 6.88
N ASP A 67 18.69 -3.80 7.52
CA ASP A 67 19.60 -2.72 7.86
C ASP A 67 20.69 -2.59 6.80
N PHE A 68 21.20 -1.38 6.59
CA PHE A 68 22.37 -1.12 5.78
C PHE A 68 23.13 0.12 6.27
N LYS A 69 24.37 0.28 5.80
CA LYS A 69 25.24 1.42 6.14
C LYS A 69 25.61 2.20 4.89
N LYS A 70 25.56 3.54 4.96
CA LYS A 70 25.91 4.51 3.91
C LYS A 70 25.08 4.39 2.62
N SER A 71 25.27 3.31 1.87
CA SER A 71 24.55 3.06 0.63
C SER A 71 24.39 1.59 0.37
N ARG A 72 23.29 1.21 -0.30
CA ARG A 72 23.03 -0.17 -0.71
C ARG A 72 22.41 -0.20 -2.10
N ARG A 73 22.96 -1.02 -2.97
CA ARG A 73 22.33 -1.38 -4.23
C ARG A 73 21.46 -2.61 -4.04
N VAL A 74 20.22 -2.54 -4.49
CA VAL A 74 19.25 -3.65 -4.43
C VAL A 74 18.54 -3.81 -5.77
N THR A 75 17.98 -4.98 -6.03
CA THR A 75 17.17 -5.23 -7.23
C THR A 75 15.74 -5.54 -6.85
N ALA A 76 14.81 -4.68 -7.28
CA ALA A 76 13.38 -4.92 -7.15
C ALA A 76 12.88 -5.77 -8.32
N THR A 77 12.17 -6.85 -8.01
CA THR A 77 11.48 -7.69 -9.00
C THR A 77 9.98 -7.67 -8.72
N SER A 78 9.18 -7.48 -9.76
CA SER A 78 7.73 -7.56 -9.65
C SER A 78 7.09 -8.12 -10.91
N THR A 79 6.03 -8.91 -10.73
CA THR A 79 5.18 -9.36 -11.84
C THR A 79 3.72 -9.12 -11.52
N ALA A 80 2.94 -8.81 -12.54
CA ALA A 80 1.50 -8.65 -12.45
C ALA A 80 0.81 -9.50 -13.52
N ARG A 81 -0.26 -10.19 -13.13
CA ARG A 81 -1.14 -10.95 -14.03
C ARG A 81 -2.59 -10.59 -13.74
N SER A 82 -3.41 -10.36 -14.76
CA SER A 82 -4.80 -9.94 -14.57
C SER A 82 -5.70 -10.44 -15.70
N LEU A 83 -6.93 -10.84 -15.38
CA LEU A 83 -7.98 -11.11 -16.37
C LEU A 83 -8.50 -9.83 -17.02
N HIS A 84 -8.46 -8.71 -16.29
CA HIS A 84 -8.89 -7.40 -16.75
C HIS A 84 -7.69 -6.54 -17.16
N PRO A 85 -7.85 -5.65 -18.16
CA PRO A 85 -6.78 -4.74 -18.57
C PRO A 85 -6.35 -3.85 -17.40
N PHE A 86 -5.05 -3.59 -17.31
CA PHE A 86 -4.46 -2.58 -16.43
C PHE A 86 -3.48 -1.73 -17.23
N SER A 87 -3.24 -0.48 -16.83
CA SER A 87 -2.36 0.41 -17.62
C SER A 87 -0.88 0.27 -17.27
N ARG A 88 -0.57 0.03 -15.99
CA ARG A 88 0.81 0.14 -15.48
C ARG A 88 1.12 -0.79 -14.32
N LEU A 89 2.34 -1.34 -14.34
CA LEU A 89 3.03 -1.94 -13.19
C LEU A 89 4.14 -0.96 -12.78
N GLN A 90 4.24 -0.64 -11.49
CA GLN A 90 5.18 0.38 -10.99
C GLN A 90 5.94 -0.12 -9.76
N ILE A 91 7.23 0.24 -9.68
CA ILE A 91 8.03 0.16 -8.45
C ILE A 91 8.13 1.55 -7.84
N LEU A 92 7.91 1.63 -6.52
CA LEU A 92 7.94 2.85 -5.74
C LEU A 92 9.06 2.79 -4.70
N VAL A 93 9.75 3.91 -4.51
CA VAL A 93 10.66 4.15 -3.37
C VAL A 93 10.20 5.44 -2.70
N ASN A 94 9.84 5.37 -1.41
CA ASN A 94 9.42 6.54 -0.62
C ASN A 94 8.39 7.42 -1.37
N SER A 95 7.32 6.79 -1.89
CA SER A 95 6.23 7.41 -2.66
C SER A 95 6.56 7.83 -4.10
N ARG A 96 7.81 7.75 -4.54
CA ARG A 96 8.23 8.11 -5.91
C ARG A 96 8.30 6.87 -6.81
N VAL A 97 7.74 6.97 -8.01
CA VAL A 97 7.83 5.89 -9.02
C VAL A 97 9.23 5.90 -9.62
N VAL A 98 10.00 4.83 -9.42
CA VAL A 98 11.38 4.71 -9.90
C VAL A 98 11.50 3.82 -11.14
N ALA A 99 10.53 2.93 -11.35
CA ALA A 99 10.43 2.09 -12.53
C ALA A 99 8.97 1.81 -12.88
N GLU A 100 8.68 1.67 -14.17
CA GLU A 100 7.33 1.44 -14.67
C GLU A 100 7.34 0.66 -15.97
N VAL A 101 6.38 -0.25 -16.12
CA VAL A 101 5.97 -0.83 -17.41
C VAL A 101 4.58 -0.34 -17.71
N ARG A 102 4.40 0.20 -18.92
CA ARG A 102 3.11 0.66 -19.45
C ARG A 102 2.62 -0.31 -20.53
N ASN A 103 1.30 -0.32 -20.74
CA ASN A 103 0.65 -1.14 -21.77
C ASN A 103 1.03 -2.62 -21.66
N PRO A 104 0.61 -3.31 -20.58
CA PRO A 104 0.86 -4.74 -20.37
C PRO A 104 0.47 -5.58 -21.59
N THR A 105 1.25 -6.62 -21.86
CA THR A 105 0.96 -7.54 -22.97
C THR A 105 -0.24 -8.41 -22.60
N ARG A 106 -1.00 -8.84 -23.61
CA ARG A 106 -2.06 -9.84 -23.44
C ARG A 106 -1.60 -11.13 -24.09
N ASN A 107 -1.49 -12.20 -23.32
CA ASN A 107 -1.05 -13.50 -23.82
C ASN A 107 -2.17 -14.23 -24.58
N GLU A 108 -1.86 -15.41 -25.13
CA GLU A 108 -2.79 -16.23 -25.93
C GLU A 108 -4.01 -16.71 -25.13
N ASP A 109 -3.85 -16.92 -23.82
CA ASP A 109 -4.95 -17.26 -22.88
C ASP A 109 -5.81 -16.04 -22.51
N GLY A 110 -5.47 -14.86 -23.05
CA GLY A 110 -6.18 -13.62 -22.81
C GLY A 110 -5.86 -12.93 -21.48
N ILE A 111 -4.79 -13.34 -20.80
CA ILE A 111 -4.30 -12.75 -19.54
C ILE A 111 -3.39 -11.56 -19.84
N TYR A 112 -3.62 -10.44 -19.14
CA TYR A 112 -2.74 -9.28 -19.16
C TYR A 112 -1.56 -9.50 -18.22
N GLU A 113 -0.34 -9.27 -18.70
CA GLU A 113 0.89 -9.56 -17.97
C GLU A 113 1.93 -8.42 -18.09
N ALA A 114 2.63 -8.16 -16.99
CA ALA A 114 3.77 -7.23 -16.95
C ALA A 114 4.81 -7.72 -15.95
N SER A 115 6.08 -7.44 -16.22
CA SER A 115 7.17 -7.75 -15.29
C SER A 115 8.21 -6.62 -15.26
N ILE A 116 8.83 -6.41 -14.10
CA ILE A 116 9.90 -5.45 -13.87
C ILE A 116 11.01 -6.15 -13.10
N ASN A 117 12.24 -5.96 -13.54
CA ASN A 117 13.46 -6.20 -12.78
C ASN A 117 14.29 -4.92 -12.86
N PHE A 118 14.51 -4.26 -11.72
CA PHE A 118 15.09 -2.91 -11.72
C PHE A 118 16.06 -2.70 -10.54
N PRO A 119 17.31 -2.29 -10.82
CA PRO A 119 18.27 -1.95 -9.78
C PRO A 119 17.95 -0.58 -9.17
N ILE A 120 18.07 -0.47 -7.85
CA ILE A 120 17.79 0.73 -7.06
C ILE A 120 19.00 1.01 -6.18
N GLU A 121 19.48 2.25 -6.21
CA GLU A 121 20.49 2.75 -5.27
C GLU A 121 19.79 3.38 -4.08
N LEU A 122 20.10 2.90 -2.88
CA LEU A 122 19.61 3.43 -1.62
C LEU A 122 20.74 4.21 -0.95
N ALA A 123 20.48 5.48 -0.64
CA ALA A 123 21.39 6.35 0.13
C ALA A 123 20.79 6.77 1.48
N GLU A 124 19.56 6.36 1.76
CA GLU A 124 18.83 6.71 2.98
C GLU A 124 17.79 5.64 3.31
N SER A 125 17.25 5.71 4.53
CA SER A 125 16.18 4.81 4.96
C SER A 125 14.99 4.90 4.01
N SER A 126 14.62 3.76 3.43
CA SER A 126 13.63 3.69 2.37
C SER A 126 12.68 2.52 2.56
N TRP A 127 11.46 2.69 2.07
CA TRP A 127 10.57 1.57 1.79
C TRP A 127 10.41 1.44 0.28
N ILE A 128 10.36 0.20 -0.21
CA ILE A 128 10.18 -0.12 -1.62
C ILE A 128 8.92 -0.95 -1.77
N ALA A 129 8.02 -0.58 -2.66
CA ALA A 129 6.79 -1.33 -2.94
C ALA A 129 6.55 -1.46 -4.44
N SER A 130 5.66 -2.39 -4.80
CA SER A 130 5.12 -2.49 -6.16
C SER A 130 3.62 -2.26 -6.16
N ARG A 131 3.10 -1.67 -7.23
CA ARG A 131 1.66 -1.52 -7.46
C ARG A 131 1.27 -1.69 -8.92
N VAL A 132 0.08 -2.23 -9.12
CA VAL A 132 -0.65 -2.16 -10.37
C VAL A 132 -1.63 -1.01 -10.29
N ALA A 133 -1.66 -0.17 -11.32
CA ALA A 133 -2.63 0.90 -11.42
C ALA A 133 -3.15 1.04 -12.85
N SER A 134 -4.35 1.58 -12.94
CA SER A 134 -5.00 1.97 -14.18
C SER A 134 -4.98 3.49 -14.35
N THR A 135 -5.06 3.94 -15.59
CA THR A 135 -5.14 5.37 -15.92
C THR A 135 -6.58 5.83 -15.68
N PRO A 136 -6.82 6.74 -14.73
CA PRO A 136 -8.18 7.22 -14.45
C PRO A 136 -8.82 7.79 -15.72
N GLY A 137 -10.06 7.41 -15.99
CA GLY A 137 -10.87 7.94 -17.10
C GLY A 137 -10.56 7.36 -18.49
N VAL A 138 -9.55 6.51 -18.63
CA VAL A 138 -9.20 5.85 -19.91
C VAL A 138 -9.68 4.40 -19.94
N ASP A 139 -9.62 3.71 -18.79
CA ASP A 139 -10.04 2.32 -18.71
C ASP A 139 -11.54 2.21 -18.40
N GLU A 140 -12.24 1.31 -19.09
CA GLU A 140 -13.61 0.95 -18.73
C GLU A 140 -13.61 0.50 -17.26
N ALA A 141 -14.45 1.13 -16.47
CA ALA A 141 -14.57 0.83 -15.07
C ALA A 141 -15.33 -0.49 -14.90
N ILE A 142 -14.60 -1.61 -15.00
CA ILE A 142 -15.15 -2.97 -15.11
C ILE A 142 -15.57 -3.53 -13.74
N LEU A 143 -15.10 -2.94 -12.64
CA LEU A 143 -15.42 -3.38 -11.28
C LEU A 143 -16.60 -2.62 -10.66
N PRO A 144 -17.26 -3.17 -9.61
CA PRO A 144 -18.28 -2.46 -8.86
C PRO A 144 -17.85 -1.06 -8.44
N ARG A 145 -18.82 -0.14 -8.31
CA ARG A 145 -18.59 1.28 -8.02
C ARG A 145 -17.76 2.02 -9.10
N ARG A 146 -17.72 1.48 -10.33
CA ARG A 146 -16.90 2.02 -11.43
C ARG A 146 -15.43 2.16 -11.02
N MET A 147 -14.91 1.16 -10.34
CA MET A 147 -13.49 1.10 -10.02
C MET A 147 -12.71 0.52 -11.20
N THR A 148 -11.48 1.01 -11.38
CA THR A 148 -10.48 0.36 -12.22
C THR A 148 -9.74 -0.70 -11.41
N VAL A 149 -9.00 -1.57 -12.09
CA VAL A 149 -8.18 -2.57 -11.41
C VAL A 149 -6.96 -1.95 -10.73
N PHE A 150 -6.61 -2.52 -9.58
CA PHE A 150 -5.58 -2.04 -8.69
C PHE A 150 -5.02 -3.20 -7.86
N ALA A 151 -3.72 -3.17 -7.63
CA ALA A 151 -3.06 -4.00 -6.62
C ALA A 151 -1.91 -3.23 -6.00
N HIS A 152 -1.59 -3.49 -4.73
CA HIS A 152 -0.45 -2.86 -4.06
C HIS A 152 0.15 -3.83 -3.03
N ALA A 153 1.45 -4.09 -3.15
CA ALA A 153 2.19 -4.90 -2.19
C ALA A 153 2.50 -4.09 -0.93
N ASN A 154 2.53 -4.74 0.22
CA ASN A 154 3.24 -4.17 1.36
C ASN A 154 4.71 -3.97 0.99
N PRO A 155 5.38 -2.94 1.53
CA PRO A 155 6.76 -2.66 1.17
C PRO A 155 7.77 -3.63 1.79
N VAL A 156 8.96 -3.68 1.20
CA VAL A 156 10.19 -4.11 1.86
C VAL A 156 10.91 -2.88 2.40
N TYR A 157 11.37 -2.92 3.64
CA TYR A 157 12.02 -1.79 4.30
C TYR A 157 13.54 -1.97 4.34
N PHE A 158 14.26 -0.88 4.06
CA PHE A 158 15.72 -0.79 4.17
C PHE A 158 16.04 0.42 5.05
N LEU A 159 16.62 0.21 6.22
CA LEU A 159 16.93 1.26 7.19
C LEU A 159 18.42 1.54 7.19
N GLU A 160 18.78 2.81 7.03
CA GLU A 160 20.17 3.26 7.17
C GLU A 160 20.49 3.39 8.66
N ASP A 161 21.38 2.56 9.19
CA ASP A 161 21.76 2.53 10.61
C ASP A 161 20.52 2.51 11.55
N GLY A 162 19.51 1.71 11.20
CA GLY A 162 18.27 1.58 11.96
C GLY A 162 17.35 2.80 11.97
N LYS A 163 17.70 3.89 11.25
CA LYS A 163 16.89 5.11 11.22
C LYS A 163 15.52 4.83 10.59
N PRO A 164 14.44 5.43 11.11
CA PRO A 164 13.13 5.29 10.49
C PRO A 164 13.07 6.01 9.13
N VAL A 165 12.28 5.49 8.21
CA VAL A 165 11.93 6.20 6.98
C VAL A 165 11.13 7.45 7.34
N ARG A 166 11.59 8.62 6.87
CA ARG A 166 10.87 9.89 6.98
C ARG A 166 10.78 10.53 5.61
N VAL A 167 9.56 10.85 5.19
CA VAL A 167 9.30 11.52 3.92
C VAL A 167 8.59 12.83 4.26
N GLU A 168 9.29 13.96 4.10
CA GLU A 168 8.79 15.27 4.53
C GLU A 168 7.43 15.59 3.91
N GLU A 169 7.28 15.36 2.61
CA GLU A 169 6.02 15.54 1.87
C GLU A 169 4.84 14.76 2.51
N SER A 170 5.11 13.57 3.06
CA SER A 170 4.09 12.76 3.75
C SER A 170 3.81 13.27 5.15
N ILE A 171 4.82 13.77 5.87
CA ILE A 171 4.67 14.37 7.19
C ILE A 171 3.82 15.65 7.07
N ASP A 172 4.10 16.51 6.10
CA ASP A 172 3.34 17.73 5.85
C ASP A 172 1.90 17.44 5.45
N TYR A 173 1.69 16.44 4.59
CA TYR A 173 0.34 15.98 4.26
C TYR A 173 -0.42 15.53 5.51
N LEU A 174 0.21 14.75 6.39
CA LEU A 174 -0.44 14.26 7.62
C LEU A 174 -0.72 15.37 8.64
N LYS A 175 0.18 16.35 8.78
CA LYS A 175 -0.06 17.56 9.58
C LYS A 175 -1.29 18.30 9.07
N LEU A 176 -1.35 18.55 7.75
CA LEU A 176 -2.48 19.23 7.12
C LEU A 176 -3.78 18.44 7.27
N TYR A 177 -3.74 17.12 7.04
CA TYR A 177 -4.88 16.24 7.21
C TYR A 177 -5.45 16.31 8.62
N LEU A 178 -4.59 16.21 9.65
CA LEU A 178 -5.01 16.32 11.05
C LEU A 178 -5.61 17.68 11.39
N GLN A 179 -5.04 18.78 10.89
CA GLN A 179 -5.59 20.12 11.08
C GLN A 179 -7.00 20.24 10.48
N TYR A 180 -7.20 19.70 9.26
CA TYR A 180 -8.53 19.63 8.65
C TYR A 180 -9.48 18.73 9.42
N THR A 181 -9.03 17.56 9.88
CA THR A 181 -9.85 16.65 10.72
C THR A 181 -10.28 17.35 11.99
N GLN A 182 -9.40 18.08 12.68
CA GLN A 182 -9.75 18.86 13.86
C GLN A 182 -10.75 19.97 13.55
N HIS A 183 -10.56 20.69 12.44
CA HIS A 183 -11.52 21.70 12.01
C HIS A 183 -12.90 21.07 11.82
N TRP A 184 -12.98 19.96 11.07
CA TRP A 184 -14.22 19.22 10.85
C TRP A 184 -14.85 18.72 12.15
N PHE A 185 -14.07 18.16 13.07
CA PHE A 185 -14.53 17.75 14.41
C PHE A 185 -15.17 18.92 15.18
N ARG A 186 -14.60 20.12 15.06
CA ARG A 186 -15.12 21.31 15.73
C ARG A 186 -16.40 21.83 15.08
N THR A 187 -16.49 21.82 13.75
CA THR A 187 -17.53 22.57 13.01
C THR A 187 -18.69 21.73 12.49
N ALA A 188 -18.49 20.48 12.10
CA ALA A 188 -19.49 19.73 11.33
C ALA A 188 -19.60 18.23 11.66
N ALA A 189 -18.63 17.63 12.33
CA ALA A 189 -18.71 16.22 12.69
C ALA A 189 -19.79 15.97 13.76
N ASN A 190 -20.55 14.89 13.58
CA ASN A 190 -21.52 14.42 14.56
C ASN A 190 -20.83 13.44 15.52
N PHE A 191 -21.02 13.67 16.81
CA PHE A 191 -20.58 12.79 17.88
C PHE A 191 -21.79 12.44 18.73
N GLU A 192 -21.87 11.20 19.21
CA GLU A 192 -22.98 10.77 20.06
C GLU A 192 -22.91 11.50 21.40
N THR A 193 -21.69 11.72 21.91
CA THR A 193 -21.47 12.44 23.17
C THR A 193 -20.41 13.53 23.07
N PRO A 194 -20.47 14.55 23.94
CA PRO A 194 -19.38 15.54 24.08
C PRO A 194 -18.04 14.91 24.50
N VAL A 195 -18.07 13.76 25.18
CA VAL A 195 -16.86 13.04 25.61
C VAL A 195 -16.13 12.47 24.40
N GLU A 196 -16.83 11.80 23.50
CA GLU A 196 -16.24 11.27 22.26
C GLU A 196 -15.63 12.37 21.40
N LYS A 197 -16.31 13.52 21.26
CA LYS A 197 -15.77 14.68 20.54
C LYS A 197 -14.46 15.15 21.15
N ARG A 198 -14.39 15.26 22.48
CA ARG A 198 -13.19 15.68 23.20
C ARG A 198 -12.06 14.66 23.04
N ASP A 199 -12.35 13.38 23.16
CA ASP A 199 -11.34 12.31 23.06
C ASP A 199 -10.77 12.24 21.63
N ALA A 200 -11.63 12.37 20.60
CA ALA A 200 -11.21 12.43 19.21
C ALA A 200 -10.32 13.65 18.93
N LEU A 201 -10.66 14.82 19.48
CA LEU A 201 -9.82 16.03 19.39
C LEU A 201 -8.47 15.81 20.08
N GLN A 202 -8.44 15.29 21.30
CA GLN A 202 -7.21 15.00 22.04
C GLN A 202 -6.28 14.03 21.29
N LEU A 203 -6.84 12.99 20.66
CA LEU A 203 -6.06 12.05 19.84
C LEU A 203 -5.41 12.75 18.64
N THR A 204 -6.15 13.63 17.95
CA THR A 204 -5.60 14.38 16.82
C THR A 204 -4.56 15.42 17.24
N GLU A 205 -4.73 16.06 18.41
CA GLU A 205 -3.77 17.00 18.98
C GLU A 205 -2.45 16.28 19.31
N ARG A 206 -2.53 15.15 20.02
CA ARG A 206 -1.35 14.32 20.31
C ARG A 206 -0.65 13.83 19.05
N ALA A 207 -1.40 13.45 18.03
CA ALA A 207 -0.82 13.04 16.74
C ALA A 207 -0.09 14.21 16.06
N LEU A 208 -0.66 15.42 16.09
CA LEU A 208 -0.04 16.60 15.49
C LEU A 208 1.27 16.98 16.20
N GLU A 209 1.31 16.90 17.53
CA GLU A 209 2.54 17.12 18.32
C GLU A 209 3.66 16.16 17.90
N ILE A 210 3.34 14.88 17.66
CA ILE A 210 4.30 13.90 17.16
C ILE A 210 4.86 14.34 15.82
N TYR A 211 4.01 14.69 14.85
CA TYR A 211 4.48 15.10 13.51
C TYR A 211 5.22 16.43 13.50
N GLN A 212 4.92 17.35 14.42
CA GLN A 212 5.65 18.61 14.57
C GLN A 212 7.06 18.42 15.14
N GLY A 213 7.29 17.35 15.90
CA GLY A 213 8.61 17.01 16.44
C GLY A 213 9.46 16.12 15.53
N LEU A 214 8.95 15.71 14.35
CA LEU A 214 9.70 14.95 13.35
C LEU A 214 10.43 15.86 12.37
#